data_AF-A0A2E4Z0E7-F1
#
_entry.id   AF-A0A2E4Z0E7-F1
#
_cell.length_a   1.000
_cell.length_b   1.000
_cell.length_c   1.000
_cell.angle_alpha   90.00
_cell.angle_beta   90.00
_cell.angle_gamma   90.00
#
_symmetry.space_group_name_H-M   'P 1'
#
loop_
_entity.id
_entity.type
_entity.pdbx_description
1 polymer ?
#
loop_
_entity_poly.entity_id
_entity_poly.type
_entity_poly.pdbx_seq_one_letter_code
_entity_poly.pdbx_strand_id
1 'polypeptide(L)' 'FPASILFYVLAVDALGFLATATLILTAAMAAGGIHLFKAFVAGLLVAVATNIAFASLLHVPLPWGPLTSISGWLIW' A
#
# COMPACT_ATOMS: atom_id res chain seq x y z
N PHE A 1 5.63 -11.45 9.48
CA PHE A 1 7.10 -11.33 9.31
C PHE A 1 7.55 -9.97 9.86
N PRO A 2 8.38 -9.88 10.91
CA PRO A 2 8.79 -8.58 11.48
C PRO A 2 9.58 -7.70 10.49
N ALA A 3 10.25 -8.31 9.52
CA ALA A 3 10.98 -7.60 8.46
C ALA A 3 10.09 -6.67 7.60
N SER A 4 8.79 -6.98 7.43
CA SER A 4 7.89 -6.11 6.65
C SER A 4 7.62 -4.78 7.37
N ILE A 5 7.70 -4.76 8.70
CA ILE A 5 7.56 -3.54 9.49
C ILE A 5 8.78 -2.64 9.28
N LEU A 6 9.99 -3.22 9.36
CA LEU A 6 11.23 -2.50 9.08
C LEU A 6 11.24 -1.94 7.66
N PHE A 7 10.85 -2.75 6.66
CA PHE A 7 10.71 -2.29 5.29
C PHE A 7 9.71 -1.13 5.18
N TYR A 8 8.52 -1.26 5.78
CA TYR A 8 7.51 -0.20 5.76
C TYR A 8 8.06 1.10 6.33
N VAL A 9 8.63 1.07 7.54
CA VAL A 9 9.16 2.28 8.22
C VAL A 9 10.24 2.98 7.39
N LEU A 10 11.10 2.22 6.71
CA LEU A 10 12.19 2.80 5.90
C LEU A 10 11.75 3.27 4.51
N ALA A 11 10.74 2.61 3.93
CA ALA A 11 10.38 2.79 2.52
C ALA A 11 9.14 3.67 2.33
N VAL A 12 8.27 3.80 3.33
CA VAL A 12 6.96 4.44 3.19
C VAL A 12 7.04 5.91 2.81
N ASP A 13 8.02 6.65 3.30
CA ASP A 13 8.18 8.07 2.97
C ASP A 13 8.56 8.27 1.50
N ALA A 14 9.36 7.36 0.95
CA ALA A 14 9.82 7.42 -0.44
C ALA A 14 8.82 6.83 -1.44
N LEU A 15 8.13 5.74 -1.08
CA LEU A 15 7.27 4.97 -1.98
C LEU A 15 5.77 5.24 -1.76
N GLY A 16 5.39 5.77 -0.61
CA GLY A 16 4.01 5.88 -0.17
C GLY A 16 3.44 4.55 0.30
N PHE A 17 2.33 4.65 1.03
CA PHE A 17 1.55 3.54 1.55
C PHE A 17 1.11 2.58 0.45
N LEU A 18 0.65 3.10 -0.69
CA LEU A 18 0.09 2.26 -1.75
C LEU A 18 1.13 1.28 -2.30
N ALA A 19 2.32 1.77 -2.65
CA ALA A 19 3.38 0.92 -3.19
C ALA A 19 3.96 -0.01 -2.11
N THR A 20 4.21 0.50 -0.89
CA THR A 20 4.74 -0.33 0.20
C THR A 20 3.77 -1.44 0.62
N ALA A 21 2.49 -1.13 0.82
CA ALA A 21 1.47 -2.10 1.17
C ALA A 21 1.29 -3.14 0.05
N THR A 22 1.28 -2.71 -1.22
CA THR A 22 1.22 -3.64 -2.36
C THR A 22 2.39 -4.62 -2.34
N LEU A 23 3.62 -4.15 -2.15
CA LEU A 23 4.81 -5.01 -2.09
C LEU A 23 4.75 -5.99 -0.90
N ILE A 24 4.36 -5.52 0.29
CA ILE A 24 4.26 -6.36 1.49
C ILE A 24 3.20 -7.44 1.31
N LEU A 25 2.00 -7.07 0.83
CA LEU A 25 0.90 -8.01 0.60
C LEU A 25 1.26 -9.03 -0.49
N THR A 26 1.86 -8.55 -1.59
CA THR A 26 2.34 -9.42 -2.68
C THR A 26 3.35 -10.42 -2.17
N ALA A 27 4.35 -9.96 -1.40
CA ALA A 27 5.38 -10.82 -0.82
C ALA A 27 4.79 -11.83 0.17
N ALA A 28 3.84 -11.43 1.01
CA ALA A 28 3.18 -12.31 1.96
C ALA A 28 2.37 -13.42 1.24
N MET A 29 1.62 -13.06 0.20
CA MET A 29 0.83 -13.99 -0.60
C MET A 29 1.73 -14.92 -1.44
N ALA A 30 2.79 -14.39 -2.04
CA ALA A 30 3.77 -15.18 -2.78
C ALA A 30 4.54 -16.15 -1.88
N ALA A 31 4.89 -15.74 -0.65
CA ALA A 31 5.47 -16.62 0.36
C ALA A 31 4.51 -17.75 0.78
N GLY A 32 3.19 -17.52 0.67
CA GLY A 32 2.16 -18.54 0.83
C GLY A 32 1.94 -19.45 -0.38
N GLY A 33 2.74 -19.31 -1.45
CA GLY A 33 2.64 -20.15 -2.65
C GLY A 33 1.66 -19.64 -3.71
N ILE A 34 1.10 -18.43 -3.55
CA ILE A 34 0.23 -17.83 -4.55
C ILE A 34 1.07 -17.33 -5.74
N HIS A 35 0.60 -17.58 -6.96
CA HIS A 35 1.26 -17.10 -8.17
C HIS A 35 1.48 -15.57 -8.12
N LEU A 36 2.71 -15.13 -8.38
CA LEU A 36 3.16 -13.75 -8.14
C LEU A 36 2.26 -12.69 -8.79
N PHE A 37 1.79 -12.94 -10.02
CA PHE A 37 0.86 -12.04 -10.70
C PHE A 37 -0.48 -11.89 -9.98
N LYS A 38 -1.06 -12.99 -9.47
CA LYS A 38 -2.33 -12.95 -8.73
C LYS A 38 -2.15 -12.29 -7.37
N ALA A 39 -1.03 -12.57 -6.71
CA ALA A 39 -0.63 -11.92 -5.47
C ALA A 39 -0.49 -10.41 -5.64
N PHE A 40 0.14 -9.96 -6.74
CA PHE A 40 0.29 -8.55 -7.06
C PHE A 40 -1.05 -7.85 -7.30
N VAL A 41 -1.91 -8.44 -8.15
CA VAL A 41 -3.25 -7.87 -8.43
C VAL A 41 -4.08 -7.78 -7.14
N ALA A 42 -4.11 -8.84 -6.34
CA ALA A 42 -4.84 -8.85 -5.07
C ALA A 42 -4.27 -7.84 -4.08
N GLY A 43 -2.93 -7.79 -3.92
CA GLY A 43 -2.25 -6.85 -3.04
C GLY A 43 -2.51 -5.40 -3.42
N LEU A 44 -2.48 -5.08 -4.72
CA LEU A 44 -2.78 -3.75 -5.22
C LEU A 44 -4.24 -3.37 -4.95
N LEU A 45 -5.20 -4.26 -5.22
CA LEU A 45 -6.62 -4.00 -4.97
C LEU A 45 -6.89 -3.73 -3.48
N VAL A 46 -6.31 -4.53 -2.59
CA VAL A 46 -6.45 -4.36 -1.14
C VAL A 46 -5.79 -3.07 -0.67
N ALA A 47 -4.60 -2.74 -1.18
CA ALA A 47 -3.89 -1.51 -0.84
C ALA A 47 -4.68 -0.26 -1.28
N VAL A 48 -5.24 -0.27 -2.50
CA VAL A 48 -6.12 0.80 -3.00
C VAL A 48 -7.38 0.92 -2.14
N ALA A 49 -8.08 -0.19 -1.91
CA ALA A 49 -9.31 -0.18 -1.11
C ALA A 49 -9.07 0.35 0.31
N THR A 50 -7.96 -0.05 0.93
CA THR A 50 -7.55 0.45 2.25
C THR A 50 -7.23 1.93 2.19
N ASN A 51 -6.46 2.37 1.19
CA ASN A 51 -6.11 3.78 1.04
C ASN A 51 -7.35 4.67 0.88
N ILE A 52 -8.30 4.25 0.03
CA ILE A 52 -9.59 4.92 -0.14
C ILE A 52 -10.40 4.89 1.17
N ALA A 53 -10.51 3.74 1.83
CA ALA A 53 -11.27 3.64 3.07
C ALA A 53 -10.72 4.58 4.15
N PHE A 54 -9.40 4.69 4.30
CA PHE A 54 -8.80 5.66 5.23
C PHE A 54 -9.01 7.10 4.79
N ALA A 55 -8.90 7.40 3.49
CA ALA A 55 -9.15 8.74 2.97
C ALA A 55 -10.61 9.17 3.16
N SER A 56 -11.58 8.31 2.83
CA SER A 56 -13.01 8.65 2.87
C SER A 56 -13.66 8.47 4.23
N LEU A 57 -13.25 7.48 5.03
CA LEU A 57 -13.88 7.19 6.33
C LEU A 57 -13.24 7.99 7.46
N LEU A 58 -11.91 8.09 7.44
CA LEU A 58 -11.15 8.71 8.54
C LEU A 58 -10.69 10.13 8.19
N HIS A 59 -10.79 10.57 6.93
CA HIS A 59 -10.26 11.85 6.45
C HIS A 59 -8.77 12.05 6.82
N VAL A 60 -8.03 10.94 6.98
CA VAL A 60 -6.61 10.97 7.33
C VAL A 60 -5.80 10.76 6.05
N PRO A 61 -4.93 11.72 5.68
CA PRO A 61 -4.02 11.52 4.57
C PRO A 61 -2.98 10.46 4.95
N LEU A 62 -3.06 9.29 4.30
CA LEU A 62 -1.98 8.30 4.34
C LEU A 62 -0.74 8.85 3.58
N PRO A 63 0.47 8.35 3.87
CA PRO A 63 1.64 8.75 3.11
C PRO A 63 1.45 8.34 1.64
N TRP A 64 1.43 9.31 0.72
CA TRP A 64 1.34 9.03 -0.72
C TRP A 64 2.70 8.98 -1.39
N GLY A 65 3.78 9.41 -0.71
CA GLY A 65 5.15 9.40 -1.24
C GLY A 65 5.23 10.19 -2.56
N PRO A 66 5.62 9.57 -3.70
CA PRO A 66 5.69 10.27 -4.98
C PRO A 66 4.31 10.58 -5.58
N LEU A 67 3.25 9.92 -5.10
CA LEU A 67 1.87 10.14 -5.54
C LEU A 67 1.19 11.29 -4.78
N THR A 68 1.93 12.02 -3.95
CA THR A 68 1.41 13.17 -3.18
C THR A 68 0.79 14.24 -4.09
N SER A 69 1.25 14.38 -5.33
CA SER A 69 0.64 15.31 -6.31
C SER A 69 -0.75 14.88 -6.80
N ILE A 70 -1.12 13.60 -6.67
CA ILE A 70 -2.41 13.04 -7.10
C ILE A 70 -3.38 12.92 -5.92
N SER A 71 -2.87 12.84 -4.69
CA SER A 71 -3.68 12.66 -3.49
C SER A 71 -4.72 13.77 -3.29
N GLY A 72 -4.45 14.99 -3.75
CA GLY A 72 -5.38 16.12 -3.66
C GLY A 72 -6.74 15.87 -4.32
N TRP A 73 -6.85 14.92 -5.26
CA TRP A 73 -8.11 14.56 -5.93
C TRP A 73 -9.00 13.61 -5.12
N LEU A 74 -8.46 12.95 -4.09
CA LEU A 74 -9.18 11.94 -3.30
C LEU A 74 -9.63 12.46 -1.92
N ILE A 75 -9.10 13.61 -1.50
CA ILE A 75 -9.30 14.20 -0.16
C ILE A 75 -10.09 15.53 -0.25
N TRP A 76 -10.66 15.86 -1.43
CA TRP A 76 -11.52 17.01 -1.68
C TRP A 76 -12.87 16.57 -2.25
#